data_AF-A0A5R9GCB1-F1
#
_entry.id   AF-A0A5R9GCB1-F1
#
_cell.length_a   1.000
_cell.length_b   1.000
_cell.length_c   1.000
_cell.angle_alpha   90.00
_cell.angle_beta   90.00
_cell.angle_gamma   90.00
#
_symmetry.space_group_name_H-M   'P 1'
#
loop_
_entity.id
_entity.type
_entity.pdbx_description
1 polymer ?
#
loop_
_entity_poly.entity_id
_entity_poly.type
_entity_poly.pdbx_seq_one_letter_code
_entity_poly.pdbx_strand_id
1 'polypeptide(L)'
;MRPIVIANFEYVGAERFIVTLLYDGSDELLDTVILPCETPVEATIIIRRLAERYSIASPVVWTSDTALYGEMLSKPGYAGAIKHKSDTSITRRVIEQESEILRELYGIEAPAAEPKPVLPKWRSWMLRPLRKLVTKLEGDGRYEI
;
A
#
# COMPACT_ATOMS: atom_id res chain seq x y z
N MET A 1 -20.12 -1.55 -13.84
CA MET A 1 -18.81 -1.18 -14.42
C MET A 1 -18.00 -2.44 -14.69
N ARG A 2 -16.85 -2.35 -15.40
CA ARG A 2 -15.95 -3.51 -15.55
C ARG A 2 -15.12 -3.67 -14.27
N PRO A 3 -14.77 -4.90 -13.85
CA PRO A 3 -13.88 -5.12 -12.71
C PRO A 3 -12.53 -4.43 -12.89
N ILE A 4 -12.03 -3.87 -11.80
CA ILE A 4 -10.79 -3.09 -11.78
C ILE A 4 -9.81 -3.76 -10.83
N VAL A 5 -8.57 -3.88 -11.26
CA VAL A 5 -7.46 -4.26 -10.40
C VAL A 5 -6.57 -3.05 -10.20
N ILE A 6 -6.31 -2.65 -8.96
CA ILE A 6 -5.31 -1.63 -8.64
C ILE A 6 -4.05 -2.36 -8.19
N ALA A 7 -2.94 -2.20 -8.92
CA ALA A 7 -1.69 -2.90 -8.64
C ALA A 7 -0.47 -1.99 -8.71
N ASN A 8 0.39 -2.06 -7.70
CA ASN A 8 1.68 -1.36 -7.64
C ASN A 8 2.72 -2.21 -6.91
N PHE A 9 3.98 -1.98 -7.26
CA PHE A 9 5.09 -2.37 -6.40
C PHE A 9 5.20 -1.41 -5.22
N GLU A 10 5.21 -1.96 -4.02
CA GLU A 10 5.44 -1.23 -2.78
C GLU A 10 6.50 -1.94 -1.94
N TYR A 11 6.97 -1.32 -0.86
CA TYR A 11 8.13 -1.81 -0.10
C TYR A 11 7.84 -1.91 1.39
N VAL A 12 8.37 -2.95 2.02
CA VAL A 12 8.49 -3.07 3.47
C VAL A 12 9.97 -3.22 3.79
N GLY A 13 10.58 -2.15 4.32
CA GLY A 13 12.04 -2.13 4.46
C GLY A 13 12.71 -2.07 3.09
N ALA A 14 13.62 -3.01 2.83
CA ALA A 14 14.28 -3.18 1.52
C ALA A 14 13.55 -4.16 0.59
N GLU A 15 12.61 -4.94 1.13
CA GLU A 15 11.90 -5.97 0.39
C GLU A 15 10.76 -5.38 -0.43
N ARG A 16 10.61 -5.88 -1.66
CA ARG A 16 9.60 -5.41 -2.61
C ARG A 16 8.43 -6.38 -2.70
N PHE A 17 7.24 -5.81 -2.70
CA PHE A 17 5.97 -6.53 -2.77
C PHE A 17 5.14 -6.02 -3.93
N ILE A 18 4.40 -6.93 -4.58
CA ILE A 18 3.25 -6.54 -5.40
C ILE A 18 2.03 -6.45 -4.49
N VAL A 19 1.39 -5.29 -4.47
CA VAL A 19 0.10 -5.09 -3.80
C VAL A 19 -0.96 -5.01 -4.88
N THR A 20 -1.95 -5.90 -4.80
CA THR A 20 -3.03 -6.00 -5.80
C THR A 20 -4.38 -5.99 -5.09
N LEU A 21 -5.22 -5.03 -5.44
CA LEU A 21 -6.60 -4.92 -4.95
C LEU A 21 -7.55 -5.18 -6.11
N LEU A 22 -8.45 -6.15 -5.98
CA LEU A 22 -9.46 -6.46 -6.98
C LEU A 22 -10.80 -5.89 -6.54
N TYR A 23 -11.35 -5.00 -7.37
CA TYR A 23 -12.70 -4.45 -7.23
C TYR A 23 -13.63 -5.05 -8.26
N ASP A 24 -14.88 -5.27 -7.86
CA ASP A 24 -15.94 -5.74 -8.74
C ASP A 24 -16.46 -4.62 -9.67
N GLY A 25 -17.54 -4.91 -10.40
CA GLY A 25 -18.20 -3.93 -11.25
C GLY A 25 -19.04 -2.87 -10.51
N SER A 26 -19.14 -2.98 -9.19
CA SER A 26 -19.97 -2.18 -8.28
C SER A 26 -19.13 -1.33 -7.33
N ASP A 27 -17.81 -1.30 -7.50
CA ASP A 27 -16.82 -0.62 -6.65
C ASP A 27 -16.63 -1.28 -5.26
N GLU A 28 -17.03 -2.54 -5.11
CA GLU A 28 -16.78 -3.32 -3.91
C GLU A 28 -15.43 -4.06 -4.02
N LEU A 29 -14.63 -4.00 -2.95
CA LEU A 29 -13.37 -4.73 -2.86
C LEU A 29 -13.64 -6.22 -2.67
N LEU A 30 -13.25 -7.04 -3.64
CA LEU A 30 -13.41 -8.50 -3.62
C LEU A 30 -12.25 -9.23 -2.94
N ASP A 31 -11.03 -8.76 -3.18
CA ASP A 31 -9.82 -9.42 -2.68
C ASP A 31 -8.64 -8.44 -2.62
N THR A 32 -7.68 -8.75 -1.76
CA THR A 32 -6.41 -8.04 -1.62
C THR A 32 -5.28 -9.07 -1.51
N VAL A 33 -4.28 -8.93 -2.37
CA VAL A 33 -3.11 -9.80 -2.40
C VAL A 33 -1.86 -8.95 -2.20
N ILE A 34 -1.05 -9.33 -1.21
CA ILE A 34 0.28 -8.77 -0.96
C ILE A 34 1.27 -9.93 -0.98
N LEU A 35 2.18 -9.93 -1.94
CA LEU A 35 3.18 -10.99 -2.09
C LEU A 35 4.55 -10.40 -2.44
N PRO A 36 5.66 -10.99 -1.94
CA PRO A 36 6.99 -10.66 -2.43
C PRO A 36 7.03 -10.83 -3.94
N CYS A 37 7.60 -9.86 -4.65
CA CYS A 37 7.61 -9.89 -6.10
C CYS A 37 8.74 -9.04 -6.65
N GLU A 38 9.63 -9.67 -7.42
CA GLU A 38 10.85 -9.05 -7.90
C GLU A 38 10.77 -8.57 -9.35
N THR A 39 9.75 -8.98 -10.09
CA THR A 39 9.71 -8.63 -11.52
C THR A 39 8.31 -8.22 -11.96
N PRO A 40 8.20 -7.25 -12.88
CA PRO A 40 6.94 -6.95 -13.55
C PRO A 40 6.28 -8.20 -14.15
N VAL A 41 7.09 -9.11 -14.71
CA VAL A 41 6.63 -10.39 -15.29
C VAL A 41 5.87 -11.21 -14.25
N GLU A 42 6.45 -11.41 -13.07
CA GLU A 42 5.83 -12.15 -11.96
C GLU A 42 4.56 -11.45 -11.46
N ALA A 43 4.60 -10.11 -11.31
CA ALA A 43 3.43 -9.33 -10.90
C ALA A 43 2.24 -9.52 -11.86
N THR A 44 2.46 -9.53 -13.18
CA THR A 44 1.36 -9.77 -14.14
C THR A 44 0.76 -11.17 -13.98
N ILE A 45 1.55 -12.20 -13.65
CA ILE A 45 1.06 -13.55 -13.39
C ILE A 45 0.20 -13.57 -12.12
N ILE A 46 0.63 -12.88 -11.06
CA ILE A 46 -0.13 -12.75 -9.81
C ILE A 46 -1.48 -12.07 -10.06
N ILE A 47 -1.48 -10.94 -10.77
CA ILE A 47 -2.69 -10.21 -11.15
C ILE A 47 -3.65 -11.11 -11.96
N ARG A 48 -3.12 -11.88 -12.90
CA ARG A 48 -3.93 -12.80 -13.73
C ARG A 48 -4.57 -13.90 -12.89
N ARG A 49 -3.78 -14.57 -12.02
CA ARG A 49 -4.28 -15.62 -11.14
C ARG A 49 -5.36 -15.10 -10.20
N LEU A 50 -5.19 -13.87 -9.70
CA LEU A 50 -6.21 -13.20 -8.89
C LEU A 50 -7.51 -13.02 -9.68
N ALA A 51 -7.43 -12.48 -10.90
CA ALA A 51 -8.61 -12.30 -11.75
C ALA A 51 -9.30 -13.63 -12.12
N GLU A 52 -8.52 -14.68 -12.41
CA GLU A 52 -9.00 -16.01 -12.74
C GLU A 52 -9.77 -16.67 -11.57
N ARG A 53 -9.34 -16.45 -10.32
CA ARG A 53 -10.06 -16.92 -9.12
C ARG A 53 -11.52 -16.43 -9.10
N TYR A 54 -11.77 -15.23 -9.62
CA TYR A 54 -13.09 -14.61 -9.69
C TYR A 54 -13.74 -14.73 -11.08
N SER A 55 -13.20 -15.58 -11.97
CA SER A 55 -13.69 -15.77 -13.34
C SER A 55 -13.70 -14.48 -14.18
N ILE A 56 -12.76 -13.56 -13.92
CA ILE A 56 -12.63 -12.29 -14.65
C ILE A 56 -11.61 -12.45 -15.78
N ALA A 57 -12.10 -12.51 -17.03
CA ALA A 57 -11.25 -12.80 -18.18
C ALA A 57 -10.29 -11.67 -18.59
N SER A 58 -10.70 -10.41 -18.36
CA SER A 58 -9.95 -9.21 -18.79
C SER A 58 -10.18 -8.04 -17.82
N PRO A 59 -9.55 -8.05 -16.63
CA PRO A 59 -9.65 -6.93 -15.71
C PRO A 59 -8.99 -5.68 -16.30
N VAL A 60 -9.52 -4.51 -15.95
CA VAL A 60 -8.82 -3.24 -16.18
C VAL A 60 -7.81 -3.06 -15.05
N VAL A 61 -6.52 -2.97 -15.37
CA VAL A 61 -5.47 -2.89 -14.35
C VAL A 61 -4.96 -1.45 -14.26
N TRP A 62 -5.17 -0.80 -13.12
CA TRP A 62 -4.65 0.51 -12.81
C TRP A 62 -3.32 0.38 -12.09
N THR A 63 -2.32 1.09 -12.58
CA THR A 63 -1.00 1.14 -11.94
C THR A 63 -0.40 2.53 -12.08
N SER A 64 0.46 2.91 -11.14
CA SER A 64 1.35 4.06 -11.27
C SER A 64 2.80 3.67 -11.53
N ASP A 65 3.09 2.36 -11.57
CA ASP A 65 4.40 1.81 -11.87
C ASP A 65 4.58 1.62 -13.39
N THR A 66 5.59 2.30 -13.94
CA THR A 66 5.83 2.30 -15.39
C THR A 66 6.37 0.98 -15.91
N ALA A 67 7.12 0.22 -15.08
CA ALA A 67 7.66 -1.07 -15.47
C ALA A 67 6.55 -2.13 -15.51
N LEU A 68 5.66 -2.12 -14.52
CA LEU A 68 4.45 -2.96 -14.51
C LEU A 68 3.54 -2.63 -15.70
N TYR A 69 3.33 -1.33 -15.97
CA TYR A 69 2.55 -0.91 -17.14
C TYR A 69 3.16 -1.40 -18.46
N GLY A 70 4.48 -1.25 -18.63
CA GLY A 70 5.20 -1.74 -19.81
C GLY A 70 5.05 -3.25 -20.01
N GLU A 71 5.15 -4.03 -18.94
CA GLU A 71 4.95 -5.47 -18.99
C GLU A 71 3.52 -5.84 -19.43
N MET A 72 2.51 -5.15 -18.93
CA MET A 72 1.11 -5.37 -19.33
C MET A 72 0.87 -5.03 -20.80
N LEU A 73 1.54 -4.02 -21.36
CA LEU A 73 1.44 -3.71 -22.79
C LEU A 73 2.05 -4.79 -23.68
N SER A 74 3.06 -5.51 -23.17
CA SER A 74 3.72 -6.58 -23.93
C SER A 74 2.90 -7.88 -24.00
N LYS A 75 1.85 -8.01 -23.16
CA LYS A 75 1.05 -9.23 -23.03
C LYS A 75 -0.41 -9.00 -23.40
N PRO A 76 -1.00 -9.83 -24.29
CA PRO A 76 -2.43 -9.77 -24.52
C PRO A 76 -3.22 -10.18 -23.27
N GLY A 77 -4.42 -9.62 -23.10
CA GLY A 77 -5.35 -9.99 -22.03
C GLY A 77 -5.33 -9.11 -20.77
N TYR A 78 -4.50 -8.05 -20.76
CA TYR A 78 -4.56 -7.00 -19.74
C TYR A 78 -5.05 -5.69 -20.36
N ALA A 79 -6.05 -5.06 -19.74
CA ALA A 79 -6.40 -3.68 -20.06
C ALA A 79 -5.66 -2.75 -19.09
N GLY A 80 -4.34 -2.64 -19.27
CA GLY A 80 -3.48 -1.80 -18.43
C GLY A 80 -3.75 -0.30 -18.64
N ALA A 81 -3.85 0.44 -17.55
CA ALA A 81 -4.01 1.89 -17.54
C ALA A 81 -3.02 2.50 -16.54
N ILE A 82 -2.11 3.33 -17.05
CA ILE A 82 -1.25 4.15 -16.20
C ILE A 82 -2.10 5.25 -15.54
N LYS A 83 -1.97 5.40 -14.23
CA LYS A 83 -2.70 6.35 -13.39
C LYS A 83 -1.73 7.18 -12.56
N HIS A 84 -2.21 8.31 -12.04
CA HIS A 84 -1.42 9.11 -11.13
C HIS A 84 -1.26 8.37 -9.78
N LYS A 85 -0.16 8.64 -9.06
CA LYS A 85 0.12 7.99 -7.76
C LYS A 85 -0.97 8.23 -6.72
N SER A 86 -1.70 9.35 -6.80
CA SER A 86 -2.86 9.62 -5.93
C SER A 86 -3.96 8.57 -6.10
N ASP A 87 -4.20 8.14 -7.33
CA ASP A 87 -5.34 7.30 -7.70
C ASP A 87 -5.08 5.82 -7.35
N THR A 88 -3.81 5.47 -7.14
CA THR A 88 -3.39 4.13 -6.74
C THR A 88 -2.81 4.10 -5.32
N SER A 89 -2.91 5.21 -4.59
CA SER A 89 -2.34 5.38 -3.24
C SER A 89 -2.88 4.40 -2.19
N ILE A 90 -4.02 3.76 -2.48
CA ILE A 90 -4.60 2.71 -1.63
C ILE A 90 -3.64 1.53 -1.46
N THR A 91 -2.86 1.19 -2.50
CA THR A 91 -1.86 0.10 -2.44
C THR A 91 -0.83 0.34 -1.34
N ARG A 92 -0.29 1.57 -1.27
CA ARG A 92 0.61 1.99 -0.20
C ARG A 92 -0.03 1.93 1.19
N ARG A 93 -1.27 2.41 1.33
CA ARG A 93 -1.97 2.40 2.63
C ARG A 93 -2.14 0.98 3.15
N VAL A 94 -2.53 0.07 2.26
CA VAL A 94 -2.75 -1.34 2.60
C VAL A 94 -1.44 -2.00 3.05
N ILE A 95 -0.33 -1.82 2.33
CA ILE A 95 0.93 -2.43 2.76
C ILE A 95 1.49 -1.80 4.04
N GLU A 96 1.26 -0.50 4.27
CA GLU A 96 1.64 0.16 5.53
C GLU A 96 0.88 -0.42 6.72
N GLN A 97 -0.43 -0.65 6.56
CA GLN A 97 -1.29 -1.28 7.57
C GLN A 97 -0.84 -2.70 7.91
N GLU A 98 -0.47 -3.49 6.92
CA GLU A 98 -0.04 -4.89 7.09
C GLU A 98 1.46 -5.03 7.35
N SER A 99 2.21 -3.92 7.43
CA SER A 99 3.68 -3.94 7.42
C SER A 99 4.29 -4.71 8.59
N GLU A 100 3.65 -4.74 9.76
CA GLU A 100 4.12 -5.50 10.92
C GLU A 100 4.01 -7.02 10.69
N ILE A 101 2.84 -7.47 10.23
CA ILE A 101 2.59 -8.88 9.89
C ILE A 101 3.52 -9.33 8.75
N LEU A 102 3.72 -8.48 7.74
CA LEU A 102 4.63 -8.79 6.63
C LEU A 102 6.08 -8.90 7.09
N ARG A 103 6.53 -8.07 8.04
CA ARG A 103 7.88 -8.19 8.62
C ARG A 103 8.05 -9.50 9.36
N GLU A 104 7.06 -9.89 10.17
CA GLU A 104 7.08 -11.16 10.90
C GLU A 104 7.10 -12.35 9.93
N LEU A 105 6.19 -12.37 8.94
CA LEU A 105 6.01 -13.48 8.01
C LEU A 105 7.25 -13.72 7.14
N TYR A 106 7.90 -12.64 6.67
CA TYR A 106 9.04 -12.70 5.76
C TYR A 106 10.39 -12.45 6.45
N GLY A 107 10.42 -12.35 7.78
CA GLY A 107 11.66 -12.14 8.55
C GLY A 107 12.38 -10.84 8.20
N ILE A 108 11.65 -9.80 7.80
CA ILE A 108 12.22 -8.52 7.38
C ILE A 108 12.68 -7.77 8.63
N GLU A 109 13.99 -7.53 8.71
CA GLU A 109 14.55 -6.74 9.80
C GLU A 109 13.89 -5.36 9.85
N ALA A 110 13.36 -5.00 11.02
CA ALA A 110 12.92 -3.64 11.24
C ALA A 110 14.13 -2.72 10.98
N PRO A 111 13.97 -1.61 10.24
CA PRO A 111 15.07 -0.68 10.06
C PRO A 111 15.59 -0.31 11.44
N ALA A 112 16.89 -0.56 11.66
CA ALA A 112 17.55 -0.24 12.92
C ALA A 112 17.13 1.18 13.29
N ALA A 113 16.48 1.35 14.44
CA ALA A 113 15.90 2.63 14.82
C ALA A 113 17.00 3.68 14.73
N GLU A 114 16.99 4.49 13.68
CA GLU A 114 17.94 5.59 13.56
C GLU A 114 17.79 6.40 14.86
N PRO A 115 18.89 6.72 15.55
CA PRO A 115 18.82 7.49 16.78
C PRO A 115 18.06 8.77 16.44
N LYS A 116 16.82 8.88 16.93
CA LYS A 116 15.91 9.99 16.61
C LYS A 116 16.72 11.27 16.80
N PRO A 117 16.87 12.11 15.75
CA PRO A 117 17.72 13.28 15.85
C PRO A 117 17.26 14.09 17.06
N VAL A 118 18.20 14.42 17.94
CA VAL A 118 17.91 15.15 19.17
C VAL A 118 17.12 16.40 18.79
N LEU A 119 15.87 16.48 19.24
CA LEU A 119 14.99 17.57 18.89
C LEU A 119 15.69 18.90 19.20
N PRO A 120 15.88 19.79 18.20
CA PRO A 120 16.45 21.10 18.43
C PRO A 120 15.72 21.79 19.57
N LYS A 121 16.46 22.49 20.44
CA LYS A 121 15.90 23.07 21.68
C LYS A 121 14.65 23.93 21.44
N TRP A 122 14.56 24.60 20.30
CA TRP A 122 13.39 25.40 19.90
C TRP A 122 12.14 24.57 19.58
N ARG A 123 12.29 23.38 18.94
CA ARG A 123 11.19 22.43 18.72
C ARG A 123 10.69 21.86 20.04
N SER A 124 11.60 21.51 20.94
CA SER A 124 11.25 21.05 22.30
C SER A 124 10.55 22.14 23.11
N TRP A 125 10.93 23.41 22.93
CA TRP A 125 10.27 24.56 23.54
C TRP A 125 8.85 24.78 22.99
N MET A 126 8.64 24.65 21.68
CA MET A 126 7.30 24.69 21.05
C MET A 126 6.41 23.50 21.43
N LEU A 127 6.99 22.31 21.59
CA LEU A 127 6.23 21.10 21.92
C LEU A 127 5.68 21.12 23.35
N ARG A 128 6.34 21.80 24.30
CA ARG A 128 5.87 21.91 25.68
C ARG A 128 4.46 22.49 25.82
N PRO A 129 4.14 23.68 25.27
CA PRO A 129 2.79 24.24 25.36
C PRO A 129 1.77 23.43 24.55
N LEU A 130 2.16 22.88 23.39
CA LEU A 130 1.29 22.02 22.58
C LEU A 130 0.87 20.76 23.32
N ARG A 131 1.81 20.08 23.98
CA ARG A 131 1.49 18.92 24.82
C ARG A 131 0.53 19.29 25.94
N LYS A 132 0.77 20.40 26.65
CA LYS A 132 -0.15 20.89 27.70
C LYS A 132 -1.56 21.17 27.16
N LEU A 133 -1.66 21.69 25.93
CA LEU A 133 -2.94 21.93 25.27
C LEU A 133 -3.65 20.61 24.95
N VAL A 134 -2.92 19.63 24.41
CA VAL A 134 -3.45 18.28 24.14
C VAL A 134 -3.92 17.63 25.44
N THR A 135 -3.14 17.65 26.52
CA THR A 135 -3.54 17.07 27.82
C THR A 135 -4.78 17.77 28.40
N LYS A 136 -4.91 19.09 28.16
CA LYS A 136 -6.09 19.86 28.58
C LYS A 136 -7.32 19.58 27.73
N LEU A 137 -7.14 19.22 26.45
CA LEU A 137 -8.21 18.83 25.52
C LEU A 137 -8.65 17.37 25.73
N GLU A 138 -7.71 16.46 25.98
CA GLU A 138 -7.96 15.08 26.42
C GLU A 138 -8.48 15.02 27.86
N GLY A 139 -8.46 16.16 28.55
CA GLY A 139 -9.25 16.41 29.74
C GLY A 139 -8.81 15.66 30.98
N ASP A 140 -7.52 15.46 31.26
CA ASP A 140 -7.02 14.91 32.55
C ASP A 140 -7.80 13.65 33.07
N GLY A 141 -8.39 12.84 32.18
CA GLY A 141 -9.26 11.71 32.56
C GLY A 141 -10.60 12.09 33.21
N ARG A 142 -11.11 13.31 33.01
CA ARG A 142 -12.41 13.81 33.54
C ARG A 142 -13.59 13.69 32.59
N TYR A 143 -13.35 13.32 31.33
CA TYR A 143 -14.41 13.04 30.37
C TYR A 143 -14.15 11.67 29.76
N GLU A 144 -14.97 10.69 30.16
CA GLU A 144 -15.14 9.45 29.40
C GLU A 144 -15.87 9.82 28.10
N ILE A 145 -15.31 9.41 26.96
CA ILE A 145 -16.00 9.42 25.66
C ILE A 145 -16.74 8.09 25.53
#